data_AF-H0USY9-F1
#
_entry.id   AF-H0USY9-F1
#
_cell.length_a   1.000
_cell.length_b   1.000
_cell.length_c   1.000
_cell.angle_alpha   90.00
_cell.angle_beta   90.00
_cell.angle_gamma   90.00
#
_symmetry.space_group_name_H-M   'P 1'
#
loop_
_entity.id
_entity.type
_entity.pdbx_description
1 polymer ?
#
loop_
_entity_poly.entity_id
_entity_poly.type
_entity_poly.pdbx_seq_one_letter_code
_entity_poly.pdbx_strand_id
1 'polypeptide(L)'
;VSGQAQLEQLASVAAGARYLKNKCNRSDLPADEAINRAAINVGKKRGWANIDANLLSQRSAQLYQQLQQDSTPEATKCSQFNRQLAPFIDSLR
;
A
#
# COMPACT_ATOMS: atom_id res chain seq x y z
N VAL A 1 -9.37 0.09 16.78
CA VAL A 1 -8.29 -0.62 16.04
C VAL A 1 -6.98 -0.34 16.77
N SER A 2 -6.17 -1.35 17.07
CA SER A 2 -4.87 -1.17 17.77
C SER A 2 -3.83 -0.51 16.86
N GLY A 3 -2.77 0.08 17.43
CA GLY A 3 -1.68 0.69 16.65
C GLY A 3 -1.01 -0.29 15.67
N GLN A 4 -0.81 -1.55 16.06
CA GLN A 4 -0.29 -2.58 15.16
C GLN A 4 -1.25 -2.85 14.00
N ALA A 5 -2.55 -2.98 14.27
CA ALA A 5 -3.53 -3.22 13.20
C ALA A 5 -3.65 -2.02 12.26
N GLN A 6 -3.49 -0.79 12.76
CA GLN A 6 -3.42 0.41 11.93
C GLN A 6 -2.19 0.38 11.01
N LEU A 7 -1.01 0.09 11.55
CA LEU A 7 0.23 -0.07 10.79
C LEU A 7 0.08 -1.12 9.69
N GLU A 8 -0.40 -2.32 10.03
CA GLU A 8 -0.59 -3.40 9.07
C GLU A 8 -1.52 -3.01 7.92
N GLN A 9 -2.65 -2.36 8.23
CA GLN A 9 -3.58 -1.93 7.19
C GLN A 9 -2.95 -0.90 6.24
N LEU A 10 -2.27 0.12 6.76
CA LEU A 10 -1.66 1.16 5.92
C LEU A 10 -0.48 0.60 5.11
N ALA A 11 0.35 -0.24 5.73
CA ALA A 11 1.47 -0.88 5.06
C ALA A 11 1.00 -1.84 3.95
N SER A 12 -0.11 -2.56 4.15
CA SER A 12 -0.70 -3.44 3.15
C SER A 12 -1.21 -2.66 1.94
N VAL A 13 -1.88 -1.53 2.17
CA VAL A 13 -2.33 -0.63 1.11
C VAL A 13 -1.15 -0.07 0.31
N ALA A 14 -0.11 0.41 1.00
CA ALA A 14 1.10 0.92 0.34
C ALA A 14 1.83 -0.17 -0.45
N ALA A 15 1.96 -1.37 0.10
CA ALA A 15 2.59 -2.52 -0.58
C ALA A 15 1.81 -2.94 -1.83
N GLY A 16 0.48 -3.00 -1.75
CA GLY A 16 -0.37 -3.33 -2.89
C GLY A 16 -0.31 -2.26 -4.00
N ALA A 17 -0.28 -0.97 -3.64
CA ALA A 17 -0.12 0.11 -4.62
C ALA A 17 1.27 0.08 -5.29
N ARG A 18 2.32 -0.19 -4.51
CA ARG A 18 3.67 -0.44 -5.03
C ARG A 18 3.71 -1.65 -5.96
N TYR A 19 2.97 -2.71 -5.64
CA TYR A 19 2.85 -3.89 -6.50
C TYR A 19 2.18 -3.53 -7.83
N LEU A 20 1.08 -2.78 -7.80
CA LEU A 20 0.41 -2.30 -9.00
C LEU A 20 1.36 -1.50 -9.91
N LYS A 21 2.14 -0.58 -9.33
CA LYS A 21 3.11 0.23 -10.07
C LYS A 21 4.14 -0.63 -10.81
N ASN A 22 4.73 -1.59 -10.12
CA ASN A 22 5.92 -2.30 -10.60
C ASN A 22 5.62 -3.60 -11.35
N LYS A 23 4.47 -4.22 -11.11
CA LYS A 23 4.09 -5.54 -11.65
C LYS A 23 2.81 -5.52 -12.48
N CYS A 24 2.04 -4.43 -12.47
CA CYS A 24 0.73 -4.37 -13.12
C CYS A 24 0.58 -3.19 -14.09
N ASN A 25 1.69 -2.69 -14.64
CA ASN A 25 1.72 -1.61 -15.64
C ASN A 25 1.02 -0.29 -15.21
N ARG A 26 0.95 -0.01 -13.90
CA ARG A 26 0.38 1.24 -13.37
C ARG A 26 1.45 2.33 -13.24
N SER A 27 2.02 2.73 -14.38
CA SER A 27 3.05 3.78 -14.45
C SER A 27 2.53 5.17 -14.04
N ASP A 28 1.22 5.34 -13.99
CA ASP A 28 0.53 6.52 -13.47
C ASP A 28 0.68 6.70 -11.95
N LEU A 29 1.04 5.64 -11.21
CA LEU A 29 1.24 5.72 -9.77
C LEU A 29 2.58 6.40 -9.41
N PRO A 30 2.61 7.22 -8.35
CA PRO A 30 3.81 7.98 -7.97
C PRO A 30 4.91 7.10 -7.38
N ALA A 31 6.03 7.69 -6.95
CA ALA A 31 7.13 6.97 -6.30
C ALA A 31 6.72 6.38 -4.94
N ASP A 32 7.44 5.35 -4.50
CA ASP A 32 7.14 4.58 -3.28
C ASP A 32 7.05 5.47 -2.02
N GLU A 33 7.88 6.51 -1.93
CA GLU A 33 7.82 7.47 -0.81
C GLU A 33 6.50 8.23 -0.77
N ALA A 34 6.00 8.67 -1.94
CA ALA A 34 4.72 9.37 -2.04
C ALA A 34 3.55 8.44 -1.72
N ILE A 35 3.62 7.16 -2.13
CA ILE A 35 2.65 6.12 -1.77
C ILE A 35 2.60 5.94 -0.24
N ASN A 36 3.77 5.80 0.41
CA ASN A 36 3.86 5.66 1.86
C ASN A 36 3.30 6.89 2.59
N ARG A 37 3.64 8.10 2.12
CA ARG A 37 3.12 9.36 2.68
C ARG A 37 1.60 9.47 2.57
N ALA A 38 1.02 9.05 1.44
CA ALA A 38 -0.41 9.03 1.25
C ALA A 38 -1.10 8.01 2.17
N ALA A 39 -0.51 6.83 2.38
CA ALA A 39 -1.03 5.85 3.32
C ALA A 39 -1.08 6.43 4.76
N ILE A 40 -0.03 7.13 5.20
CA ILE A 40 -0.02 7.85 6.48
C ILE A 40 -1.15 8.89 6.53
N ASN A 41 -1.35 9.66 5.45
CA ASN A 41 -2.42 10.66 5.38
C ASN A 41 -3.82 10.03 5.45
N VAL A 42 -4.02 8.82 4.92
CA VAL A 42 -5.27 8.06 5.11
C VAL A 42 -5.47 7.74 6.59
N GLY A 43 -4.44 7.29 7.30
CA GLY A 43 -4.50 7.08 8.75
C GLY A 43 -4.89 8.35 9.52
N LYS A 44 -4.27 9.49 9.18
CA LYS A 44 -4.58 10.80 9.78
C LYS A 44 -6.03 11.21 9.54
N LYS A 45 -6.55 11.05 8.31
CA LYS A 45 -7.96 11.34 7.97
C LYS A 45 -8.94 10.47 8.75
N ARG A 46 -8.52 9.28 9.20
CA ARG A 46 -9.31 8.37 10.06
C ARG A 46 -9.19 8.67 11.56
N GLY A 47 -8.44 9.69 11.95
CA GLY A 47 -8.17 10.01 13.36
C GLY A 47 -7.30 8.97 14.06
N TRP A 48 -6.51 8.20 13.32
CA TRP A 48 -5.60 7.22 13.91
C TRP A 48 -4.37 7.91 14.51
N ALA A 49 -3.73 7.22 15.44
CA ALA A 49 -2.50 7.69 16.06
C ALA A 49 -1.42 7.94 14.99
N ASN A 50 -0.46 8.80 15.30
CA ASN A 50 0.67 9.06 14.41
C ASN A 50 1.46 7.76 14.20
N ILE A 51 1.30 7.16 13.02
CA ILE A 51 2.09 6.01 12.58
C ILE A 51 3.48 6.50 12.21
N ASP A 52 4.50 5.88 12.78
CA ASP A 52 5.89 6.16 12.43
C ASP A 52 6.15 5.84 10.96
N ALA A 53 6.70 6.82 10.23
CA ALA A 53 6.88 6.71 8.79
C ALA A 53 7.95 5.68 8.40
N ASN A 54 9.00 5.52 9.21
CA ASN A 54 10.05 4.52 8.98
C ASN A 54 9.49 3.12 9.19
N LEU A 55 8.70 2.92 10.24
CA LEU A 55 8.04 1.65 10.53
C LEU A 55 7.07 1.25 9.42
N LEU A 56 6.26 2.21 8.93
CA LEU A 56 5.37 1.98 7.79
C LEU A 56 6.15 1.62 6.52
N SER A 57 7.24 2.33 6.24
CA SER A 57 8.09 2.06 5.06
C SER A 57 8.73 0.67 5.13
N GLN A 58 9.28 0.29 6.29
CA GLN A 58 9.87 -1.04 6.50
C GLN A 58 8.82 -2.14 6.33
N ARG A 59 7.66 -1.96 6.96
CA ARG A 59 6.59 -2.96 6.89
C ARG A 59 6.01 -3.08 5.49
N SER A 60 5.77 -1.98 4.77
CA SER A 60 5.26 -2.01 3.39
C SER A 60 6.26 -2.66 2.44
N ALA A 61 7.56 -2.42 2.62
CA ALA A 61 8.61 -3.09 1.85
C ALA A 61 8.63 -4.61 2.10
N GLN A 62 8.47 -5.05 3.35
CA GLN A 62 8.37 -6.48 3.68
C GLN A 62 7.15 -7.13 3.02
N LEU A 63 5.98 -6.51 3.13
CA LEU A 63 4.74 -7.01 2.52
C LEU A 63 4.86 -7.06 0.99
N TYR A 64 5.50 -6.07 0.36
CA TYR A 64 5.77 -6.09 -1.08
C TYR A 64 6.66 -7.27 -1.49
N GLN A 65 7.67 -7.62 -0.70
CA GLN A 65 8.48 -8.82 -0.95
C GLN A 65 7.65 -10.11 -0.84
N GLN A 66 6.78 -10.20 0.18
CA GLN A 66 5.88 -11.35 0.33
C GLN A 66 4.93 -11.47 -0.88
N LEU A 67 4.38 -10.36 -1.38
CA LEU A 67 3.53 -10.36 -2.58
C LEU A 67 4.28 -10.86 -3.83
N GLN A 68 5.59 -10.66 -3.92
CA GLN A 68 6.38 -11.18 -5.04
C GLN A 68 6.65 -12.69 -4.91
N GLN A 69 6.71 -13.21 -3.69
CA GLN A 69 6.95 -14.62 -3.40
C GLN A 69 5.67 -15.47 -3.38
N ASP A 70 4.52 -14.82 -3.16
CA ASP A 70 3.21 -15.46 -3.19
C ASP A 70 2.94 -16.13 -4.56
N SER A 71 2.36 -17.34 -4.55
CA SER A 71 2.15 -18.14 -5.75
C SER A 71 0.88 -17.79 -6.55
N THR A 72 0.07 -16.84 -6.08
CA THR A 72 -1.12 -16.38 -6.82
C THR A 72 -0.68 -15.80 -8.18
N PRO A 73 -1.35 -16.17 -9.29
CA PRO A 73 -1.00 -15.64 -10.61
C PRO A 73 -0.98 -14.11 -10.64
N GLU A 74 -0.01 -13.53 -11.37
CA GLU A 74 0.17 -12.06 -11.44
C GLU A 74 -1.09 -11.35 -11.93
N ALA A 75 -1.75 -11.89 -12.96
CA ALA A 75 -3.01 -11.34 -13.47
C ALA A 75 -4.11 -11.29 -12.41
N THR A 76 -4.19 -12.30 -11.53
CA THR A 76 -5.13 -12.34 -10.42
C THR A 76 -4.80 -11.28 -9.37
N LYS A 77 -3.53 -11.16 -8.97
CA LYS A 77 -3.08 -10.11 -8.04
C LYS A 77 -3.39 -8.71 -8.58
N CYS A 78 -3.02 -8.46 -9.84
CA CYS A 78 -3.24 -7.18 -10.49
C CYS A 78 -4.73 -6.83 -10.60
N SER A 79 -5.58 -7.78 -10.99
CA SER A 79 -7.03 -7.59 -11.05
C SER A 79 -7.63 -7.27 -9.67
N GLN A 80 -7.26 -8.05 -8.65
CA GLN A 80 -7.76 -7.86 -7.29
C GLN A 80 -7.31 -6.52 -6.70
N PHE A 81 -6.01 -6.18 -6.81
CA PHE A 81 -5.48 -4.94 -6.26
C PHE A 81 -6.03 -3.71 -7.00
N ASN A 82 -6.15 -3.74 -8.33
CA ASN A 82 -6.74 -2.61 -9.07
C ASN A 82 -8.16 -2.30 -8.58
N ARG A 83 -8.96 -3.34 -8.29
CA ARG A 83 -10.32 -3.17 -7.75
C ARG A 83 -10.33 -2.71 -6.30
N GLN A 84 -9.56 -3.37 -5.43
CA GLN A 84 -9.62 -3.11 -3.98
C GLN A 84 -8.95 -1.79 -3.59
N LEU A 85 -7.92 -1.36 -4.33
CA LEU A 85 -7.15 -0.16 -4.01
C LEU A 85 -7.62 1.08 -4.76
N ALA A 86 -8.68 0.99 -5.56
CA ALA A 86 -9.20 2.14 -6.33
C ALA A 86 -9.42 3.40 -5.46
N PRO A 87 -10.07 3.34 -4.27
CA PRO A 87 -10.25 4.53 -3.44
C PRO A 87 -8.94 5.13 -2.91
N PHE A 88 -7.94 4.27 -2.65
CA PHE A 88 -6.62 4.74 -2.23
C PHE A 88 -5.87 5.40 -3.37
N ILE A 89 -5.91 4.79 -4.56
CA ILE A 89 -5.28 5.33 -5.77
C ILE A 89 -5.87 6.68 -6.15
N ASP A 90 -7.19 6.85 -6.02
CA ASP A 90 -7.84 8.14 -6.27
C ASP A 90 -7.36 9.23 -5.30
N SER A 91 -6.93 8.86 -4.09
CA SER A 91 -6.35 9.80 -3.12
C SER A 91 -4.90 10.20 -3.41
N LEU A 92 -4.24 9.57 -4.40
CA LEU A 92 -2.88 9.87 -4.83
C LEU A 92 -2.81 10.95 -5.93
N ARG A 93 -3.96 11.30 -6.51
CA ARG A 93 -4.10 12.38 -7.50
C ARG A 93 -4.26 13.73 -6.79
#